data_AF-A0A3D2Q2V7-F1
#
_entry.id   AF-A0A3D2Q2V7-F1
#
_cell.length_a   1.000
_cell.length_b   1.000
_cell.length_c   1.000
_cell.angle_alpha   90.00
_cell.angle_beta   90.00
_cell.angle_gamma   90.00
#
_symmetry.space_group_name_H-M   'P 1'
#
loop_
_entity.id
_entity.type
_entity.pdbx_description
1 polymer ?
#
loop_
_entity_poly.entity_id
_entity_poly.type
_entity_poly.pdbx_seq_one_letter_code
_entity_poly.pdbx_strand_id
1 'polypeptide(L)'
;MQARRDDSSTLVDVIDRILDKGLVINADICVSVAGVELLGVKVRAALASFETAAKYGLEFPSGTNYNTAAWKEVMVGKEECPQCNKKVAAEELMSEGCPWCGWISARAKKNLVRQPAMEVPAM
;
A
#
# COMPACT_ATOMS: atom_id res chain seq x y z
N MET A 1 12.67 21.10 17.41
CA MET A 1 11.61 20.09 17.19
C MET A 1 11.36 19.36 18.50
N GLN A 2 10.26 19.69 19.20
CA GLN A 2 9.88 19.02 20.44
C GLN A 2 8.78 18.01 20.12
N ALA A 3 8.98 16.74 20.49
CA ALA A 3 7.96 15.71 20.39
C ALA A 3 6.90 15.96 21.46
N ARG A 4 5.78 16.55 21.05
CA ARG A 4 4.57 16.68 21.87
C ARG A 4 4.02 15.27 22.10
N ARG A 5 4.17 14.75 23.33
CA ARG A 5 3.43 13.57 23.78
C ARG A 5 1.98 14.02 23.92
N ASP A 6 1.17 13.68 22.93
CA ASP A 6 -0.27 13.82 23.02
C ASP A 6 -0.81 12.51 23.57
N ASP A 7 -1.37 12.56 24.78
CA ASP A 7 -1.85 11.41 25.57
C ASP A 7 -3.12 10.74 24.95
N SER A 8 -3.44 11.07 23.69
CA SER A 8 -4.65 10.62 22.99
C SER A 8 -4.38 10.05 21.58
N SER A 9 -3.16 9.62 21.27
CA SER A 9 -2.93 8.73 20.14
C SER A 9 -3.48 7.35 20.48
N THR A 10 -4.79 7.15 20.28
CA THR A 10 -5.44 5.84 20.40
C THR A 10 -4.61 4.78 19.69
N LEU A 11 -4.51 3.57 20.29
CA LEU A 11 -3.81 2.42 19.72
C LEU A 11 -4.15 2.20 18.23
N VAL A 12 -5.39 2.52 17.86
CA VAL A 12 -5.93 2.48 16.49
C VAL A 12 -5.15 3.36 15.52
N ASP A 13 -4.82 4.61 15.87
CA ASP A 13 -4.06 5.53 14.99
C ASP A 13 -2.63 5.03 14.75
N VAL A 14 -2.02 4.47 15.80
CA VAL A 14 -0.67 3.89 15.73
C VAL A 14 -0.66 2.65 14.84
N ILE A 15 -1.67 1.78 15.00
CA ILE A 15 -1.83 0.60 14.16
C ILE A 15 -2.09 1.00 12.70
N ASP A 16 -2.97 1.96 12.44
CA ASP A 16 -3.28 2.44 11.09
C ASP A 16 -2.02 2.97 10.37
N ARG A 17 -1.21 3.78 11.07
CA ARG A 17 0.08 4.26 10.55
C ARG A 17 1.08 3.15 10.26
N ILE A 18 1.21 2.15 11.15
CA ILE A 18 2.10 1.00 10.95
C ILE A 18 1.62 0.20 9.73
N LEU A 19 0.32 0.01 9.57
CA LEU A 19 -0.25 -0.73 8.43
C LEU A 19 -0.06 0.03 7.10
N ASP A 20 -0.26 1.35 7.07
CA ASP A 20 -0.14 2.14 5.84
C ASP A 20 1.32 2.35 5.41
N LYS A 21 2.22 2.72 6.33
CA LYS A 21 3.63 3.06 6.01
C LYS A 21 4.61 1.91 6.20
N GLY A 22 4.32 0.98 7.10
CA GLY A 22 5.24 -0.07 7.52
C GLY A 22 6.18 0.35 8.66
N LEU A 23 6.70 -0.64 9.40
CA LEU A 23 7.62 -0.52 10.53
C LEU A 23 8.77 -1.52 10.34
N VAL A 24 10.02 -1.03 10.40
CA VAL A 24 11.22 -1.89 10.34
C VAL A 24 11.82 -2.02 11.73
N ILE A 25 12.03 -3.26 12.17
CA ILE A 25 12.61 -3.63 13.47
C ILE A 25 13.99 -4.24 13.22
N ASN A 26 15.01 -3.65 13.82
CA ASN A 26 16.36 -4.21 13.88
C ASN A 26 16.63 -4.60 15.34
N ALA A 27 16.90 -5.87 15.57
CA ALA A 27 17.24 -6.41 16.89
C ALA A 27 18.54 -7.20 16.82
N ASP A 28 19.32 -7.13 17.89
CA ASP A 28 20.55 -7.88 18.07
C ASP A 28 20.46 -8.58 19.43
N ILE A 29 20.66 -9.90 19.43
CA ILE A 29 20.51 -10.76 20.60
C ILE A 29 21.84 -11.45 20.83
N CYS A 30 22.55 -11.08 21.92
CA CYS A 30 23.76 -11.75 22.35
C CYS A 30 23.47 -12.72 23.51
N VAL A 31 23.94 -13.96 23.38
CA VAL A 31 23.92 -14.98 24.42
C VAL A 31 25.35 -15.14 24.95
N SER A 32 25.55 -14.85 26.23
CA SER A 32 26.86 -14.93 26.89
C SER A 32 26.84 -15.90 28.06
N VAL A 33 27.91 -16.68 28.23
CA VAL A 33 28.08 -17.61 29.35
C VAL A 33 29.47 -17.41 29.93
N ALA A 34 29.59 -17.33 31.26
CA ALA A 34 30.86 -17.16 31.96
C ALA A 34 31.73 -15.98 31.47
N GLY A 35 31.10 -14.89 31.00
CA GLY A 35 31.80 -13.70 30.53
C GLY A 35 32.33 -13.78 29.09
N VAL A 36 32.05 -14.85 28.35
CA VAL A 36 32.32 -14.96 26.91
C VAL A 36 31.03 -14.93 26.10
N GLU A 37 31.03 -14.18 25.00
CA GLU A 37 29.92 -14.13 24.05
C GLU A 37 29.93 -15.40 23.18
N LEU A 38 28.85 -16.17 23.21
CA LEU A 38 28.74 -17.45 22.49
C LEU A 38 28.00 -17.30 21.16
N LEU A 39 26.94 -16.50 21.13
CA LEU A 39 26.07 -16.39 19.98
C LEU A 39 25.50 -14.97 19.88
N GLY A 40 25.68 -14.34 18.72
CA GLY A 40 25.01 -13.09 18.35
C GLY A 40 24.03 -13.34 17.22
N VAL A 41 22.74 -13.05 17.43
CA VAL A 41 21.69 -13.16 16.41
C VAL A 41 21.21 -11.77 16.01
N LYS A 42 21.37 -11.46 14.72
CA LYS A 42 20.85 -10.22 14.13
C LYS A 42 19.52 -10.51 13.46
N VAL A 43 18.46 -9.90 13.95
CA VAL A 43 17.10 -10.01 13.40
C VAL A 43 16.73 -8.69 12.74
N ARG A 44 16.31 -8.76 11.48
CA ARG A 44 15.70 -7.65 10.77
C ARG A 44 14.30 -8.08 10.34
N ALA A 45 13.28 -7.39 10.83
CA ALA A 45 11.89 -7.67 10.51
C ALA A 45 11.22 -6.42 9.96
N ALA A 46 10.29 -6.58 9.04
CA ALA A 46 9.42 -5.51 8.56
C ALA A 46 7.96 -5.92 8.80
N LEU A 47 7.19 -5.04 9.44
CA LEU A 47 5.75 -5.17 9.64
C LEU A 47 5.07 -4.13 8.76
N ALA A 48 4.22 -4.55 7.83
CA ALA A 48 3.46 -3.64 6.97
C ALA A 48 2.16 -4.31 6.53
N SER A 49 1.24 -3.54 5.93
CA SER A 49 0.09 -4.13 5.26
C SER A 49 0.52 -5.06 4.12
N PHE A 50 -0.32 -6.05 3.79
CA PHE A 50 -0.09 -6.98 2.68
C PHE A 50 0.17 -6.26 1.35
N GLU A 51 -0.49 -5.12 1.11
CA GLU A 51 -0.28 -4.30 -0.10
C GLU A 51 1.13 -3.70 -0.15
N THR A 52 1.58 -3.14 0.97
CA THR A 52 2.94 -2.62 1.12
C THR A 52 3.96 -3.75 1.01
N ALA A 53 3.73 -4.88 1.69
CA ALA A 53 4.62 -6.04 1.66
C ALA A 53 4.78 -6.63 0.25
N ALA A 54 3.68 -6.76 -0.51
CA ALA A 54 3.70 -7.21 -1.89
C ALA A 54 4.40 -6.21 -2.82
N LYS A 55 4.15 -4.90 -2.64
CA LYS A 55 4.79 -3.83 -3.42
C LYS A 55 6.30 -3.81 -3.27
N TYR A 56 6.81 -4.10 -2.07
CA TYR A 56 8.25 -4.14 -1.78
C TYR A 56 8.87 -5.53 -1.94
N GLY A 57 8.11 -6.54 -2.36
CA GLY A 57 8.63 -7.88 -2.66
C GLY A 57 9.12 -8.65 -1.42
N LEU A 58 8.44 -8.52 -0.28
CA LEU A 58 8.77 -9.30 0.92
C LEU A 58 8.44 -10.79 0.69
N GLU A 59 9.36 -11.67 1.12
CA GLU A 59 9.17 -13.12 1.04
C GLU A 59 8.14 -13.57 2.09
N PHE A 60 7.05 -14.17 1.63
CA PHE A 60 5.97 -14.64 2.49
C PHE A 60 6.19 -16.11 2.87
N PRO A 61 5.86 -16.53 4.11
CA PRO A 61 5.97 -17.92 4.51
C PRO A 61 5.05 -18.83 3.67
N SER A 62 5.47 -20.08 3.49
CA SER A 62 4.92 -21.09 2.57
C SER A 62 3.44 -21.48 2.78
N GLY A 63 2.75 -20.93 3.77
CA GLY A 63 1.31 -21.11 4.01
C GLY A 63 0.41 -19.99 3.46
N THR A 64 0.98 -19.00 2.78
CA THR A 64 0.23 -17.83 2.31
C THR A 64 -0.48 -18.14 0.98
N ASN A 65 -1.82 -18.09 0.94
CA ASN A 65 -2.57 -18.40 -0.29
C ASN A 65 -2.66 -17.16 -1.22
N TYR A 66 -1.67 -17.01 -2.10
CA TYR A 66 -1.55 -15.90 -3.07
C TYR A 66 -2.65 -15.85 -4.14
N ASN A 67 -3.54 -16.85 -4.21
CA ASN A 67 -4.53 -16.99 -5.29
C ASN A 67 -5.95 -16.54 -4.88
N THR A 68 -6.10 -15.96 -3.68
CA THR A 68 -7.40 -15.38 -3.26
C THR A 68 -7.65 -14.09 -4.05
N ALA A 69 -8.91 -13.78 -4.37
CA ALA A 69 -9.30 -12.54 -5.07
C ALA A 69 -8.65 -11.28 -4.45
N ALA A 70 -8.59 -11.24 -3.11
CA ALA A 70 -7.91 -10.20 -2.35
C ALA A 70 -6.45 -9.97 -2.77
N TRP A 71 -5.68 -11.01 -3.12
CA TRP A 71 -4.28 -10.87 -3.57
C TRP A 71 -4.16 -10.29 -4.98
N LYS A 72 -5.13 -10.58 -5.87
CA LYS A 72 -5.18 -9.94 -7.18
C LYS A 72 -5.49 -8.45 -7.06
N GLU A 73 -6.39 -8.07 -6.16
CA GLU A 73 -6.77 -6.67 -5.90
C GLU A 73 -5.64 -5.85 -5.26
N VAL A 74 -4.74 -6.52 -4.53
CA VAL A 74 -3.57 -5.91 -3.90
C VAL A 74 -2.47 -5.56 -4.94
N MET A 75 -2.39 -6.31 -6.05
CA MET A 75 -1.45 -6.01 -7.15
C MET A 75 -1.93 -4.91 -8.10
N VAL A 76 -3.22 -4.54 -8.04
CA VAL A 76 -3.73 -3.39 -8.80
C VAL A 76 -3.18 -2.14 -8.13
N GLY A 77 -2.29 -1.42 -8.81
CA GLY A 77 -1.72 -0.18 -8.30
C GLY A 77 -2.83 0.80 -7.97
N LYS A 78 -3.11 1.02 -6.67
CA LYS A 78 -4.07 2.03 -6.23
C LYS A 78 -3.38 3.37 -6.09
N GLU A 79 -3.98 4.40 -6.66
CA GLU A 79 -3.51 5.78 -6.57
C GLU A 79 -4.51 6.60 -5.76
N GLU A 80 -4.02 7.66 -5.12
CA GLU A 80 -4.86 8.57 -4.36
C GLU A 80 -5.42 9.67 -5.28
N CYS A 81 -6.74 9.86 -5.25
CA CYS A 81 -7.35 10.96 -5.98
C CYS A 81 -6.90 12.31 -5.40
N PRO A 82 -6.39 13.27 -6.19
CA PRO A 82 -5.89 14.55 -5.70
C PRO A 82 -6.98 15.47 -5.13
N GLN A 83 -8.26 15.19 -5.37
CA GLN A 83 -9.38 16.01 -4.90
C GLN A 83 -10.01 15.48 -3.59
N CYS A 84 -10.07 14.16 -3.39
CA CYS A 84 -10.76 13.55 -2.25
C CYS A 84 -9.91 12.58 -1.42
N ASN A 85 -8.64 12.38 -1.78
CA ASN A 85 -7.66 11.52 -1.09
C ASN A 85 -8.11 10.05 -0.89
N LYS A 86 -9.08 9.57 -1.67
CA LYS A 86 -9.46 8.16 -1.63
C LYS A 86 -8.61 7.34 -2.60
N LYS A 87 -8.21 6.14 -2.17
CA LYS A 87 -7.46 5.16 -2.97
C LYS A 87 -8.39 4.46 -3.97
N VAL A 88 -8.18 4.69 -5.26
CA VAL A 88 -8.90 4.06 -6.39
C VAL A 88 -7.87 3.33 -7.26
N ALA A 89 -8.27 2.35 -8.08
CA ALA A 89 -7.36 1.78 -9.06
C ALA A 89 -6.77 2.86 -9.99
N ALA A 90 -5.45 2.82 -10.21
CA ALA A 90 -4.74 3.76 -11.08
C ALA A 90 -5.37 3.83 -12.48
N GLU A 91 -5.75 2.66 -13.01
CA GLU A 91 -6.33 2.54 -14.34
C GLU A 91 -7.70 3.24 -14.45
N GLU A 92 -8.55 3.08 -13.43
CA GLU A 92 -9.85 3.78 -13.33
C GLU A 92 -9.64 5.29 -13.19
N LEU A 93 -8.72 5.73 -12.30
CA LEU A 93 -8.41 7.16 -12.11
C LEU A 93 -7.88 7.82 -13.39
N MET A 94 -7.01 7.12 -14.13
CA MET A 94 -6.43 7.65 -15.35
C MET A 94 -7.42 7.68 -16.51
N SER A 95 -8.35 6.72 -16.60
CA SER A 95 -9.18 6.52 -17.79
C SER A 95 -10.60 7.07 -17.64
N GLU A 96 -11.23 6.85 -16.48
CA GLU A 96 -12.63 7.16 -16.22
C GLU A 96 -12.79 8.33 -15.23
N GLY A 97 -11.84 8.46 -14.30
CA GLY A 97 -11.85 9.45 -13.22
C GLY A 97 -12.18 8.83 -11.87
N CYS A 98 -12.35 9.66 -10.84
CA CYS A 98 -12.65 9.19 -9.49
C CYS A 98 -14.16 8.97 -9.30
N PRO A 99 -14.64 7.75 -9.01
CA PRO A 99 -16.07 7.44 -8.87
C PRO A 99 -16.71 8.05 -7.60
N TRP A 100 -15.89 8.50 -6.64
CA TRP A 100 -16.40 9.06 -5.38
C TRP A 100 -16.65 10.56 -5.42
N CYS A 101 -15.87 11.32 -6.19
CA CYS A 101 -15.97 12.78 -6.22
C CYS A 101 -16.17 13.36 -7.63
N GLY A 102 -16.12 12.53 -8.68
CA GLY A 102 -16.27 12.96 -10.07
C GLY A 102 -15.04 13.66 -10.65
N TRP A 103 -13.87 13.57 -10.00
CA TRP A 103 -12.63 14.15 -10.53
C TRP A 103 -12.22 13.44 -11.83
N ILE A 104 -11.87 14.19 -12.87
CA ILE A 104 -11.49 13.66 -14.18
C ILE A 104 -10.02 13.99 -14.46
N SER A 105 -9.22 12.98 -14.80
CA SER A 105 -7.82 13.19 -15.17
C SER A 105 -7.71 13.92 -16.52
N ALA A 106 -6.58 14.59 -16.75
CA ALA A 106 -6.31 15.21 -18.05
C ALA A 106 -6.33 14.21 -19.22
N ARG A 107 -6.03 12.93 -18.95
CA ARG A 107 -6.01 11.85 -19.93
C ARG A 107 -7.43 11.37 -20.26
N ALA A 108 -8.27 11.16 -19.24
CA ALA A 108 -9.69 10.85 -19.39
C ALA A 108 -10.42 11.95 -20.18
N LYS A 109 -10.16 13.23 -19.87
CA LYS A 109 -10.71 14.37 -20.60
C LYS A 109 -10.29 14.38 -22.07
N LYS A 110 -9.06 13.96 -22.39
CA LYS A 110 -8.56 13.84 -23.78
C LYS A 110 -9.24 12.73 -24.57
N ASN A 111 -9.56 11.60 -23.93
CA ASN A 111 -10.28 10.48 -24.56
C ASN A 111 -11.72 10.86 -24.92
N LEU A 112 -12.41 11.64 -24.07
CA LEU A 112 -13.74 12.17 -24.37
C LEU A 112 -13.74 13.11 -25.59
N VAL A 113 -12.65 13.87 -25.80
CA VAL A 113 -12.50 14.77 -26.96
C VAL A 113 -12.04 14.02 -28.22
N ARG A 114 -11.45 12.83 -28.09
CA ARG A 114 -10.95 12.00 -29.21
C ARG A 114 -11.96 11.03 -29.80
N GLN A 115 -13.15 10.86 -29.20
CA GLN A 115 -14.22 10.06 -29.79
C GLN A 115 -15.19 10.93 -30.60
N PRO A 116 -14.85 11.28 -31.86
CA PRO A 116 -15.86 11.33 -32.90
C PRO A 116 -15.67 10.13 -33.85
N ALA A 117 -16.72 9.32 -33.95
CA ALA A 117 -16.96 8.22 -34.88
C ALA A 117 -16.27 6.86 -34.63
N MET A 118 -17.00 5.94 -34.00
CA MET A 118 -16.95 4.52 -34.34
C MET A 118 -18.38 4.06 -34.67
N GLU A 119 -18.54 3.77 -35.96
CA GLU A 119 -19.61 3.12 -36.73
C GLU A 119 -20.94 2.74 -36.04
N VAL A 120 -22.02 3.32 -36.58
CA VAL A 120 -23.37 2.76 -36.48
C VAL A 120 -23.53 1.80 -37.68
N PRO A 121 -23.74 0.49 -37.49
CA PRO A 121 -24.06 -0.40 -38.59
C PRO A 121 -25.46 -0.04 -39.12
N ALA A 122 -25.53 0.33 -40.40
CA ALA A 122 -26.78 0.53 -41.11
C ALA A 122 -27.53 -0.82 -41.24
N MET A 123 -28.77 -0.85 -40.76
CA MET A 123 -29.80 -1.79 -41.17
C MET A 123 -30.66 -1.12 -42.24
#